data_AF-A0A1F6QGE0-F1
#
_entry.id   AF-A0A1F6QGE0-F1
#
_cell.length_a   1.000
_cell.length_b   1.000
_cell.length_c   1.000
_cell.angle_alpha   90.00
_cell.angle_beta   90.00
_cell.angle_gamma   90.00
#
_symmetry.space_group_name_H-M   'P 1'
#
loop_
_entity.id
_entity.type
_entity.pdbx_description
1 polymer ?
#
loop_
_entity_poly.entity_id
_entity_poly.type
_entity_poly.pdbx_seq_one_letter_code
_entity_poly.pdbx_strand_id
1 'polypeptide(L)'
;VEKQIKEGIQFAKKRYSAKSFMAYFQTFSASFEPDTHNNYFDILSKYNFSAVTFGTRPDCITKESISFLKKLNKIIPVWIELGIQTIHNKTLDRINRRHNWQLSKKIICLLNEMGIKVAVHVIIGLPSETQTDIIETAKELSTLPINGIKIHNLHIIKNTQLAKEYKEKPFPVFGEHEYADLLIRFLRYLPSNLPVIRMSTDTESDNLIAPIWHINKNQFQDYVINKMICQEIRQGDMLVKSTVQVVPFKHVTTKDESLTFWNDEFKEHYHTVFGARIEAEQKYVVASNLSDKLLKKEQTILDIGFGMGYNSLSAMNIGCKLTHSLNITALEIDKRVVRYMSETIPEEPNDAFSWRDCLSSIYSEDSFNHGNASLSIFWNDARYSIQKLDEGKFDIVFMDAFSSQRNSELWTLDFFNQIKRIMKPSGILLTYSQAIPVLSGLIQAGFYVGFTQPIGLDKKGTIAAMRKEDILMPLTEKDLVEISSTRGIPYRDPFHILSNKDILRNREKEILKKKAR
;
A
#
# COMPACT_ATOMS: atom_id res chain seq x y z
N VAL A 1 -14.81 -12.17 -35.21
CA VAL A 1 -13.60 -11.31 -35.07
C VAL A 1 -13.90 -9.85 -35.43
N GLU A 2 -14.40 -9.52 -36.63
CA GLU A 2 -14.64 -8.12 -37.03
C GLU A 2 -15.58 -7.34 -36.08
N LYS A 3 -16.67 -7.96 -35.61
CA LYS A 3 -17.57 -7.35 -34.62
C LYS A 3 -16.83 -6.92 -33.35
N GLN A 4 -16.01 -7.82 -32.79
CA GLN A 4 -15.21 -7.55 -31.58
C GLN A 4 -14.18 -6.43 -31.80
N ILE A 5 -13.57 -6.36 -33.00
CA ILE A 5 -12.65 -5.27 -33.35
C ILE A 5 -13.40 -3.93 -33.39
N LYS A 6 -14.54 -3.86 -34.07
CA LYS A 6 -15.35 -2.64 -34.16
C LYS A 6 -15.79 -2.15 -32.78
N GLU A 7 -16.31 -3.05 -31.96
CA GLU A 7 -16.73 -2.76 -30.58
C GLU A 7 -15.54 -2.31 -29.72
N GLY A 8 -14.38 -2.98 -29.83
CA GLY A 8 -13.16 -2.61 -29.12
C GLY A 8 -12.64 -1.22 -29.49
N ILE A 9 -12.62 -0.88 -30.79
CA ILE A 9 -12.23 0.45 -31.27
C ILE A 9 -13.19 1.52 -30.76
N GLN A 10 -14.51 1.29 -30.85
CA GLN A 10 -15.51 2.24 -30.36
C GLN A 10 -15.41 2.45 -28.85
N PHE A 11 -15.25 1.35 -28.10
CA PHE A 11 -15.02 1.41 -26.66
C PHE A 11 -13.78 2.24 -26.32
N ALA A 12 -12.63 1.95 -26.95
CA ALA A 12 -11.39 2.66 -26.69
C ALA A 12 -11.46 4.16 -27.05
N LYS A 13 -12.14 4.52 -28.15
CA LYS A 13 -12.42 5.92 -28.50
C LYS A 13 -13.26 6.61 -27.42
N LYS A 14 -14.35 5.99 -26.99
CA LYS A 14 -15.28 6.59 -26.01
C LYS A 14 -14.65 6.68 -24.62
N ARG A 15 -13.91 5.65 -24.20
CA ARG A 15 -13.39 5.51 -22.83
C ARG A 15 -12.07 6.25 -22.60
N TYR A 16 -11.20 6.30 -23.61
CA TYR A 16 -9.83 6.80 -23.50
C TYR A 16 -9.50 7.91 -24.52
N SER A 17 -10.47 8.35 -25.34
CA SER A 17 -10.23 9.30 -26.44
C SER A 17 -9.10 8.84 -27.38
N ALA A 18 -8.97 7.52 -27.56
CA ALA A 18 -7.87 6.92 -28.31
C ALA A 18 -7.92 7.30 -29.79
N LYS A 19 -6.77 7.70 -30.34
CA LYS A 19 -6.60 8.10 -31.77
C LYS A 19 -5.89 7.04 -32.61
N SER A 20 -5.18 6.12 -31.97
CA SER A 20 -4.43 5.03 -32.60
C SER A 20 -4.75 3.73 -31.85
N PHE A 21 -4.71 2.62 -32.58
CA PHE A 21 -5.11 1.30 -32.09
C PHE A 21 -4.02 0.28 -32.38
N MET A 22 -3.83 -0.66 -31.45
CA MET A 22 -3.02 -1.85 -31.63
C MET A 22 -3.93 -3.07 -31.57
N ALA A 23 -3.86 -3.95 -32.57
CA ALA A 23 -4.59 -5.21 -32.55
C ALA A 23 -3.94 -6.19 -31.57
N TYR A 24 -4.73 -6.90 -30.76
CA TYR A 24 -4.23 -7.90 -29.81
C TYR A 24 -4.86 -9.27 -30.02
N PHE A 25 -4.01 -10.25 -30.36
CA PHE A 25 -4.36 -11.66 -30.49
C PHE A 25 -3.82 -12.42 -29.28
N GLN A 26 -4.70 -12.93 -28.42
CA GLN A 26 -4.34 -13.61 -27.16
C GLN A 26 -3.76 -15.03 -27.38
N THR A 27 -3.14 -15.61 -26.35
CA THR A 27 -2.39 -16.89 -26.36
C THR A 27 -3.14 -18.15 -26.82
N PHE A 28 -4.45 -18.08 -27.02
CA PHE A 28 -5.27 -19.16 -27.60
C PHE A 28 -5.98 -18.78 -28.91
N SER A 29 -5.85 -17.51 -29.32
CA SER A 29 -6.40 -16.97 -30.57
C SER A 29 -5.29 -16.63 -31.58
N ALA A 30 -4.04 -16.58 -31.13
CA ALA A 30 -2.85 -16.43 -31.94
C ALA A 30 -2.37 -17.83 -32.37
N SER A 31 -2.63 -18.19 -33.62
CA SER A 31 -2.08 -19.38 -34.27
C SER A 31 -1.18 -18.92 -35.39
N PHE A 32 0.04 -19.46 -35.44
CA PHE A 32 1.01 -19.14 -36.50
C PHE A 32 1.03 -20.18 -37.62
N GLU A 33 0.01 -21.03 -37.69
CA GLU A 33 -0.14 -22.01 -38.76
C GLU A 33 -0.34 -21.32 -40.12
N PRO A 34 0.20 -21.85 -41.23
CA PRO A 34 0.12 -21.23 -42.55
C PRO A 34 -1.29 -20.79 -42.97
N ASP A 35 -2.30 -21.61 -42.65
CA ASP A 35 -3.69 -21.37 -43.04
C ASP A 35 -4.30 -20.13 -42.37
N THR A 36 -3.71 -19.61 -41.29
CA THR A 36 -4.19 -18.41 -40.59
C THR A 36 -3.53 -17.12 -41.09
N HIS A 37 -2.42 -17.20 -41.83
CA HIS A 37 -1.59 -16.04 -42.20
C HIS A 37 -2.38 -15.02 -43.03
N ASN A 38 -3.12 -15.49 -44.04
CA ASN A 38 -3.93 -14.64 -44.91
C ASN A 38 -5.04 -13.89 -44.15
N ASN A 39 -5.62 -14.54 -43.14
CA ASN A 39 -6.65 -13.92 -42.30
C ASN A 39 -6.09 -12.74 -41.50
N TYR A 40 -4.85 -12.84 -41.01
CA TYR A 40 -4.21 -11.70 -40.31
C TYR A 40 -3.96 -10.53 -41.25
N PHE A 41 -3.47 -10.76 -42.46
CA PHE A 41 -3.25 -9.68 -43.44
C PHE A 41 -4.58 -8.99 -43.82
N ASP A 42 -5.63 -9.77 -44.08
CA ASP A 42 -6.96 -9.24 -44.39
C ASP A 42 -7.50 -8.38 -43.23
N ILE A 43 -7.48 -8.88 -42.00
CA ILE A 43 -7.96 -8.14 -40.83
C ILE A 43 -7.15 -6.86 -40.60
N LEU A 44 -5.82 -6.93 -40.68
CA LEU A 44 -4.95 -5.80 -40.38
C LEU A 44 -4.99 -4.71 -41.45
N SER A 45 -5.33 -5.05 -42.70
CA SER A 45 -5.53 -4.09 -43.79
C SER A 45 -6.88 -3.37 -43.74
N LYS A 46 -7.92 -4.02 -43.18
CA LYS A 46 -9.28 -3.46 -43.05
C LYS A 46 -9.40 -2.31 -42.05
N TYR A 47 -8.46 -2.17 -41.12
CA TYR A 47 -8.51 -1.18 -40.04
C TYR A 47 -7.17 -0.46 -39.88
N ASN A 48 -7.21 0.80 -39.45
CA ASN A 48 -6.00 1.59 -39.24
C ASN A 48 -5.33 1.26 -37.89
N PHE A 49 -4.64 0.12 -37.84
CA PHE A 49 -3.80 -0.26 -36.70
C PHE A 49 -2.38 0.27 -36.84
N SER A 50 -1.81 0.81 -35.76
CA SER A 50 -0.42 1.29 -35.75
C SER A 50 0.58 0.22 -35.33
N ALA A 51 0.09 -0.89 -34.77
CA ALA A 51 0.88 -2.06 -34.40
C ALA A 51 -0.04 -3.28 -34.26
N VAL A 52 0.57 -4.47 -34.17
CA VAL A 52 -0.12 -5.71 -33.79
C VAL A 52 0.69 -6.43 -32.72
N THR A 53 0.02 -7.05 -31.75
CA THR A 53 0.63 -7.88 -30.73
C THR A 53 0.02 -9.29 -30.70
N PHE A 54 0.89 -10.29 -30.58
CA PHE A 54 0.51 -11.69 -30.43
C PHE A 54 0.99 -12.21 -29.08
N GLY A 55 0.06 -12.64 -28.23
CA GLY A 55 0.37 -13.40 -27.03
C GLY A 55 0.66 -14.85 -27.40
N THR A 56 1.74 -15.44 -26.89
CA THR A 56 2.06 -16.85 -27.15
C THR A 56 3.00 -17.42 -26.09
N ARG A 57 3.31 -18.72 -26.18
CA ARG A 57 4.32 -19.37 -25.36
C ARG A 57 5.64 -19.46 -26.14
N PRO A 58 6.79 -19.41 -25.46
CA PRO A 58 8.10 -19.60 -26.09
C PRO A 58 8.20 -20.86 -26.95
N ASP A 59 7.63 -21.99 -26.52
CA ASP A 59 7.63 -23.26 -27.26
C ASP A 59 6.79 -23.27 -28.54
N CYS A 60 5.93 -22.27 -28.74
CA CYS A 60 5.09 -22.13 -29.94
C CYS A 60 5.73 -21.26 -31.04
N ILE A 61 6.92 -20.69 -30.80
CA ILE A 61 7.67 -19.93 -31.81
C ILE A 61 8.56 -20.89 -32.61
N THR A 62 8.03 -21.37 -33.74
CA THR A 62 8.75 -22.23 -34.67
C THR A 62 9.47 -21.43 -35.76
N LYS A 63 10.26 -22.10 -36.60
CA LYS A 63 10.94 -21.47 -37.75
C LYS A 63 9.94 -20.87 -38.74
N GLU A 64 8.80 -21.52 -38.91
CA GLU A 64 7.70 -21.09 -39.77
C GLU A 64 7.06 -19.81 -39.20
N SER A 65 6.76 -19.81 -37.89
CA SER A 65 6.26 -18.63 -37.18
C SER A 65 7.21 -17.44 -37.35
N ILE A 66 8.52 -17.67 -37.18
CA ILE A 66 9.56 -16.65 -37.35
C ILE A 66 9.54 -16.04 -38.75
N SER A 67 9.46 -16.87 -39.79
CA SER A 67 9.39 -16.40 -41.19
C SER A 67 8.15 -15.52 -41.42
N PHE A 68 6.99 -15.94 -40.92
CA PHE A 68 5.76 -15.18 -41.00
C PHE A 68 5.87 -13.83 -40.26
N LEU A 69 6.30 -13.85 -39.00
CA LEU A 69 6.45 -12.65 -38.18
C LEU A 69 7.42 -11.65 -38.81
N LYS A 70 8.51 -12.12 -39.41
CA LYS A 70 9.47 -11.26 -40.14
C LYS A 70 8.82 -10.57 -41.33
N LYS A 71 7.98 -11.29 -42.10
CA LYS A 71 7.23 -10.71 -43.22
C LYS A 71 6.22 -9.68 -42.72
N LEU A 72 5.46 -10.01 -41.68
CA LEU A 72 4.46 -9.12 -41.10
C LEU A 72 5.07 -7.85 -40.50
N ASN A 73 6.22 -7.95 -39.82
CA ASN A 73 6.90 -6.80 -39.20
C ASN A 73 7.41 -5.76 -40.21
N LYS A 74 7.53 -6.13 -41.49
CA LYS A 74 7.82 -5.17 -42.57
C LYS A 74 6.61 -4.35 -43.00
N ILE A 75 5.40 -4.82 -42.69
CA ILE A 75 4.14 -4.20 -43.09
C ILE A 75 3.57 -3.36 -41.93
N ILE A 76 3.61 -3.89 -40.72
CA ILE A 76 3.10 -3.25 -39.51
C ILE A 76 4.00 -3.62 -38.33
N PRO A 77 4.34 -2.70 -37.40
CA PRO A 77 5.12 -3.04 -36.22
C PRO A 77 4.50 -4.20 -35.42
N VAL A 78 5.28 -5.26 -35.24
CA VAL A 78 4.87 -6.47 -34.51
C VAL A 78 5.47 -6.49 -33.11
N TRP A 79 4.63 -6.84 -32.15
CA TRP A 79 5.00 -7.20 -30.79
C TRP A 79 4.67 -8.67 -30.51
N ILE A 80 5.50 -9.34 -29.72
CA ILE A 80 5.22 -10.67 -29.17
C ILE A 80 5.16 -10.57 -27.65
N GLU A 81 4.03 -10.96 -27.06
CA GLU A 81 3.86 -11.12 -25.61
C GLU A 81 4.15 -12.58 -25.24
N LEU A 82 5.34 -12.84 -24.69
CA LEU A 82 5.78 -14.18 -24.31
C LEU A 82 5.38 -14.53 -22.88
N GLY A 83 4.57 -15.58 -22.75
CA GLY A 83 4.16 -16.15 -21.48
C GLY A 83 5.24 -16.96 -20.78
N ILE A 84 6.31 -16.32 -20.30
CA ILE A 84 7.43 -16.97 -19.58
C ILE A 84 7.08 -17.37 -18.14
N GLN A 85 6.23 -16.60 -17.47
CA GLN A 85 5.83 -16.71 -16.05
C GLN A 85 6.97 -16.49 -15.03
N THR A 86 8.08 -17.20 -15.16
CA THR A 86 9.23 -17.17 -14.25
C THR A 86 10.48 -17.70 -14.96
N ILE A 87 11.68 -17.39 -14.43
CA ILE A 87 12.95 -17.97 -14.90
C ILE A 87 13.24 -19.34 -14.28
N HIS A 88 12.48 -19.74 -13.26
CA HIS A 88 12.78 -20.90 -12.44
C HIS A 88 12.20 -22.18 -13.04
N ASN A 89 13.06 -23.01 -13.64
CA ASN A 89 12.65 -24.26 -14.30
C ASN A 89 11.86 -25.19 -13.38
N LYS A 90 12.25 -25.31 -12.10
CA LYS A 90 11.50 -26.11 -11.12
C LYS A 90 10.05 -25.64 -10.96
N THR A 91 9.83 -24.32 -10.97
CA THR A 91 8.49 -23.73 -10.90
C THR A 91 7.74 -23.96 -12.21
N LEU A 92 8.40 -23.76 -13.35
CA LEU A 92 7.82 -24.02 -14.69
C LEU A 92 7.32 -25.47 -14.82
N ASP A 93 8.14 -26.44 -14.43
CA ASP A 93 7.78 -27.85 -14.42
C ASP A 93 6.59 -28.11 -13.49
N ARG A 94 6.62 -27.55 -12.27
CA ARG A 94 5.54 -27.68 -11.28
C ARG A 94 4.20 -27.15 -11.77
N ILE A 95 4.19 -26.05 -12.52
CA ILE A 95 2.96 -25.48 -13.09
C ILE A 95 2.67 -26.03 -14.49
N ASN A 96 3.30 -27.14 -14.88
CA ASN A 96 3.10 -27.85 -16.15
C ASN A 96 3.34 -26.96 -17.40
N ARG A 97 4.36 -26.10 -17.36
CA ARG A 97 4.82 -25.36 -18.54
C ARG A 97 5.62 -26.29 -19.45
N ARG A 98 5.40 -26.16 -20.76
CA ARG A 98 6.05 -26.97 -21.80
C ARG A 98 7.34 -26.34 -22.35
N HIS A 99 7.90 -25.38 -21.64
CA HIS A 99 9.17 -24.73 -21.98
C HIS A 99 9.99 -24.50 -20.72
N ASN A 100 11.29 -24.37 -20.91
CA ASN A 100 12.24 -23.96 -19.88
C ASN A 100 12.75 -22.52 -20.12
N TRP A 101 13.46 -21.99 -19.15
CA TRP A 101 14.02 -20.64 -19.20
C TRP A 101 15.02 -20.45 -20.35
N GLN A 102 15.84 -21.46 -20.63
CA GLN A 102 16.83 -21.39 -21.71
C GLN A 102 16.17 -21.15 -23.07
N LEU A 103 15.06 -21.84 -23.34
CA LEU A 103 14.26 -21.62 -24.54
C LEU A 103 13.65 -20.21 -24.55
N SER A 104 13.05 -19.77 -23.45
CA SER A 104 12.50 -18.41 -23.32
C SER A 104 13.54 -17.34 -23.65
N LYS A 105 14.72 -17.40 -23.04
CA LYS A 105 15.83 -16.47 -23.28
C LYS A 105 16.27 -16.48 -24.74
N LYS A 106 16.44 -17.67 -25.33
CA LYS A 106 16.80 -17.83 -26.76
C LYS A 106 15.77 -17.16 -27.68
N ILE A 107 14.49 -17.38 -27.44
CA ILE A 107 13.41 -16.80 -28.26
C ILE A 107 13.36 -15.27 -28.12
N ILE A 108 13.55 -14.74 -26.91
CA ILE A 108 13.61 -13.29 -26.68
C ILE A 108 14.74 -12.66 -27.52
N CYS A 109 15.96 -13.20 -27.43
CA CYS A 109 17.09 -12.69 -28.19
C CYS A 109 16.86 -12.78 -29.71
N LEU A 110 16.36 -13.92 -30.18
CA LEU A 110 16.09 -14.15 -31.60
C LEU A 110 15.06 -13.17 -32.17
N LEU A 111 13.97 -12.90 -31.45
CA LEU A 111 12.96 -11.93 -31.88
C LEU A 111 13.53 -10.51 -31.93
N ASN A 112 14.35 -10.14 -30.94
CA ASN A 112 15.02 -8.85 -30.91
C ASN A 112 15.99 -8.67 -32.09
N GLU A 113 16.79 -9.69 -32.43
CA GLU A 113 17.68 -9.68 -33.61
C GLU A 113 16.93 -9.43 -34.92
N MET A 114 15.64 -9.78 -34.97
CA MET A 114 14.77 -9.54 -36.12
C MET A 114 14.06 -8.18 -36.10
N GLY A 115 14.32 -7.35 -35.09
CA GLY A 115 13.64 -6.08 -34.86
C GLY A 115 12.17 -6.23 -34.44
N ILE A 116 11.77 -7.40 -33.92
CA ILE A 116 10.43 -7.63 -33.37
C ILE A 116 10.46 -7.27 -31.89
N LYS A 117 9.50 -6.44 -31.45
CA LYS A 117 9.43 -6.04 -30.05
C LYS A 117 8.90 -7.17 -29.18
N VAL A 118 9.47 -7.33 -27.99
CA VAL A 118 9.11 -8.42 -27.07
C VAL A 118 8.59 -7.84 -25.77
N ALA A 119 7.38 -8.22 -25.38
CA ALA A 119 6.90 -8.08 -24.02
C ALA A 119 6.93 -9.43 -23.31
N VAL A 120 7.30 -9.47 -22.04
CA VAL A 120 7.26 -10.71 -21.25
C VAL A 120 6.13 -10.67 -20.24
N HIS A 121 5.46 -11.80 -20.05
CA HIS A 121 4.42 -11.97 -19.05
C HIS A 121 4.93 -12.85 -17.91
N VAL A 122 4.92 -12.29 -16.70
CA VAL A 122 5.38 -12.93 -15.46
C VAL A 122 4.24 -13.06 -14.45
N ILE A 123 4.31 -14.07 -13.59
CA ILE A 123 3.39 -14.24 -12.47
C ILE A 123 4.20 -14.13 -11.18
N ILE A 124 3.84 -13.19 -10.32
CA ILE A 124 4.39 -13.06 -8.97
C ILE A 124 3.50 -13.84 -8.00
N GLY A 125 4.15 -14.59 -7.11
CA GLY A 125 3.48 -15.43 -6.11
C GLY A 125 3.14 -16.82 -6.60
N LEU A 126 3.86 -17.31 -7.64
CA LEU A 126 3.79 -18.72 -8.01
C LEU A 126 4.17 -19.59 -6.80
N PRO A 127 3.50 -20.72 -6.58
CA PRO A 127 3.80 -21.48 -5.39
C PRO A 127 5.20 -22.11 -5.53
N SER A 128 5.86 -22.40 -4.40
CA SER A 128 7.28 -22.78 -4.32
C SER A 128 8.30 -21.67 -4.60
N GLU A 129 7.88 -20.47 -5.02
CA GLU A 129 8.78 -19.33 -5.15
C GLU A 129 8.82 -18.48 -3.88
N THR A 130 10.02 -18.04 -3.54
CA THR A 130 10.34 -17.12 -2.44
C THR A 130 10.50 -15.69 -2.96
N GLN A 131 10.66 -14.74 -2.04
CA GLN A 131 11.01 -13.36 -2.40
C GLN A 131 12.32 -13.28 -3.19
N THR A 132 13.29 -14.14 -2.88
CA THR A 132 14.57 -14.23 -3.59
C THR A 132 14.34 -14.64 -5.04
N ASP A 133 13.52 -15.67 -5.27
CA ASP A 133 13.21 -16.17 -6.62
C ASP A 133 12.55 -15.09 -7.50
N ILE A 134 11.65 -14.29 -6.91
CA ILE A 134 11.00 -13.16 -7.58
C ILE A 134 12.03 -12.10 -7.98
N ILE A 135 12.97 -11.76 -7.08
CA ILE A 135 14.02 -10.78 -7.35
C ILE A 135 14.99 -11.28 -8.41
N GLU A 136 15.38 -12.56 -8.37
CA GLU A 136 16.22 -13.18 -9.40
C GLU A 136 15.56 -13.14 -10.77
N THR A 137 14.25 -13.40 -10.84
CA THR A 137 13.46 -13.23 -12.07
C THR A 137 13.57 -11.80 -12.60
N ALA A 138 13.38 -10.77 -11.76
CA ALA A 138 13.51 -9.37 -12.19
C ALA A 138 14.92 -9.05 -12.71
N LYS A 139 15.95 -9.48 -11.98
CA LYS A 139 17.36 -9.25 -12.34
C LYS A 139 17.70 -9.88 -13.69
N GLU A 140 17.36 -11.15 -13.91
CA GLU A 140 17.62 -11.79 -15.20
C GLU A 140 16.91 -11.08 -16.35
N LEU A 141 15.63 -10.73 -16.17
CA LEU A 141 14.85 -10.01 -17.19
C LEU A 141 15.42 -8.62 -17.48
N SER A 142 16.00 -7.94 -16.49
CA SER A 142 16.64 -6.62 -16.67
C SER A 142 17.82 -6.64 -17.64
N THR A 143 18.43 -7.80 -17.85
CA THR A 143 19.59 -7.98 -18.76
C THR A 143 19.17 -8.30 -20.20
N LEU A 144 17.89 -8.58 -20.44
CA LEU A 144 17.40 -9.03 -21.75
C LEU A 144 16.85 -7.86 -22.58
N PRO A 145 16.86 -7.98 -23.93
CA PRO A 145 16.35 -6.96 -24.81
C PRO A 145 14.81 -7.02 -24.90
N ILE A 146 14.13 -6.82 -23.77
CA ILE A 146 12.68 -6.75 -23.68
C ILE A 146 12.20 -5.30 -23.78
N ASN A 147 11.01 -5.10 -24.36
CA ASN A 147 10.40 -3.80 -24.62
C ASN A 147 9.18 -3.51 -23.74
N GLY A 148 8.80 -4.46 -22.90
CA GLY A 148 7.76 -4.27 -21.89
C GLY A 148 7.60 -5.49 -21.01
N ILE A 149 6.94 -5.30 -19.88
CA ILE A 149 6.62 -6.38 -18.96
C ILE A 149 5.17 -6.29 -18.51
N LYS A 150 4.53 -7.46 -18.42
CA LYS A 150 3.18 -7.62 -17.93
C LYS A 150 3.24 -8.51 -16.70
N ILE A 151 2.82 -7.96 -15.57
CA ILE A 151 2.90 -8.64 -14.28
C ILE A 151 1.49 -9.09 -13.89
N HIS A 152 1.41 -10.27 -13.30
CA HIS A 152 0.18 -10.92 -12.83
C HIS A 152 0.38 -11.34 -11.38
N ASN A 153 -0.55 -10.98 -10.48
CA ASN A 153 -0.67 -11.63 -9.19
C ASN A 153 -1.25 -13.04 -9.38
N LEU A 154 -0.77 -14.05 -8.68
CA LEU A 154 -1.32 -15.39 -8.82
C LEU A 154 -2.81 -15.43 -8.48
N HIS A 155 -3.63 -15.88 -9.42
CA HIS A 155 -5.05 -16.18 -9.21
C HIS A 155 -5.28 -17.69 -9.33
N ILE A 156 -6.04 -18.23 -8.38
CA ILE A 156 -6.56 -19.59 -8.40
C ILE A 156 -7.92 -19.54 -9.07
N ILE A 157 -8.00 -20.08 -10.29
CA ILE A 157 -9.20 -20.01 -11.14
C ILE A 157 -9.91 -21.35 -11.15
N LYS A 158 -11.25 -21.35 -11.10
CA LYS A 158 -12.07 -22.56 -11.21
C LYS A 158 -11.68 -23.40 -12.43
N ASN A 159 -11.87 -24.72 -12.30
CA ASN A 159 -11.61 -25.70 -13.36
C ASN A 159 -10.15 -25.75 -13.85
N THR A 160 -9.20 -25.23 -13.07
CA THR A 160 -7.77 -25.38 -13.33
C THR A 160 -7.15 -26.48 -12.47
N GLN A 161 -6.01 -27.03 -12.92
CA GLN A 161 -5.23 -27.98 -12.12
C GLN A 161 -4.82 -27.36 -10.77
N LEU A 162 -4.39 -26.08 -10.80
CA LEU A 162 -3.98 -25.37 -9.60
C LEU A 162 -5.13 -25.18 -8.59
N ALA A 163 -6.38 -25.05 -9.04
CA ALA A 163 -7.53 -25.03 -8.16
C ALA A 163 -7.81 -26.37 -7.47
N LYS A 164 -7.56 -27.49 -8.15
CA LYS A 164 -7.64 -28.83 -7.53
C LYS A 164 -6.59 -28.96 -6.42
N GLU A 165 -5.35 -28.62 -6.73
CA GLU A 165 -4.24 -28.64 -5.76
C GLU A 165 -4.51 -27.72 -4.57
N TYR A 166 -4.96 -26.49 -4.81
CA TYR A 166 -5.28 -25.54 -3.75
C TYR A 166 -6.42 -26.03 -2.84
N LYS A 167 -7.41 -26.74 -3.41
CA LYS A 167 -8.51 -27.34 -2.63
C LYS A 167 -8.02 -28.49 -1.75
N GLU A 168 -7.12 -29.32 -2.26
CA GLU A 168 -6.56 -30.46 -1.52
C GLU A 168 -5.55 -30.02 -0.44
N LYS A 169 -4.67 -29.10 -0.80
CA LYS A 169 -3.64 -28.55 0.08
C LYS A 169 -3.45 -27.05 -0.23
N PRO A 170 -4.17 -26.17 0.49
CA PRO A 170 -4.02 -24.73 0.34
C PRO A 170 -2.57 -24.30 0.52
N PHE A 171 -2.12 -23.38 -0.32
CA PHE A 171 -0.82 -22.74 -0.24
C PHE A 171 -0.99 -21.22 -0.15
N PRO A 172 0.02 -20.45 0.27
CA PRO A 172 -0.13 -19.01 0.40
C PRO A 172 -0.50 -18.34 -0.92
N VAL A 173 -1.50 -17.45 -0.87
CA VAL A 173 -1.84 -16.47 -1.90
C VAL A 173 -1.84 -15.10 -1.25
N PHE A 174 -1.54 -14.07 -2.02
CA PHE A 174 -1.24 -12.74 -1.47
C PHE A 174 -2.43 -11.80 -1.58
N GLY A 175 -2.80 -11.17 -0.46
CA GLY A 175 -3.68 -10.02 -0.44
C GLY A 175 -3.00 -8.80 -1.08
N GLU A 176 -3.73 -7.70 -1.15
CA GLU A 176 -3.29 -6.48 -1.82
C GLU A 176 -2.02 -5.90 -1.20
N HIS A 177 -1.92 -5.88 0.13
CA HIS A 177 -0.75 -5.34 0.83
C HIS A 177 0.50 -6.19 0.60
N GLU A 178 0.40 -7.52 0.76
CA GLU A 178 1.53 -8.43 0.55
C GLU A 178 1.98 -8.42 -0.92
N TYR A 179 1.03 -8.46 -1.85
CA TYR A 179 1.35 -8.44 -3.27
C TYR A 179 1.99 -7.11 -3.69
N ALA A 180 1.51 -5.97 -3.16
CA ALA A 180 2.15 -4.68 -3.39
C ALA A 180 3.61 -4.67 -2.91
N ASP A 181 3.91 -5.23 -1.73
CA ASP A 181 5.29 -5.35 -1.23
C ASP A 181 6.17 -6.17 -2.18
N LEU A 182 5.67 -7.32 -2.66
CA LEU A 182 6.38 -8.17 -3.61
C LEU A 182 6.58 -7.50 -4.97
N LEU A 183 5.53 -6.85 -5.49
CA LEU A 183 5.56 -6.12 -6.75
C LEU A 183 6.57 -4.97 -6.68
N ILE A 184 6.55 -4.16 -5.63
CA ILE A 184 7.50 -3.05 -5.47
C ILE A 184 8.93 -3.59 -5.46
N ARG A 185 9.21 -4.64 -4.68
CA ARG A 185 10.54 -5.30 -4.68
C ARG A 185 10.95 -5.77 -6.08
N PHE A 186 10.03 -6.33 -6.85
CA PHE A 186 10.28 -6.75 -8.23
C PHE A 186 10.62 -5.56 -9.14
N LEU A 187 9.83 -4.47 -9.07
CA LEU A 187 10.02 -3.26 -9.90
C LEU A 187 11.36 -2.57 -9.66
N ARG A 188 11.87 -2.60 -8.43
CA ARG A 188 13.18 -2.00 -8.08
C ARG A 188 14.36 -2.58 -8.87
N TYR A 189 14.24 -3.82 -9.34
CA TYR A 189 15.25 -4.51 -10.14
C TYR A 189 14.95 -4.55 -11.65
N LEU A 190 13.97 -3.77 -12.12
CA LEU A 190 13.70 -3.61 -13.54
C LEU A 190 14.21 -2.26 -14.07
N PRO A 191 14.69 -2.17 -15.32
CA PRO A 191 15.18 -0.90 -15.87
C PRO A 191 14.10 0.18 -15.81
N SER A 192 14.45 1.41 -15.40
CA SER A 192 13.49 2.52 -15.24
C SER A 192 12.79 2.93 -16.55
N ASN A 193 13.40 2.63 -17.70
CA ASN A 193 12.85 2.86 -19.03
C ASN A 193 12.02 1.68 -19.57
N LEU A 194 11.92 0.56 -18.85
CA LEU A 194 11.13 -0.60 -19.28
C LEU A 194 9.64 -0.35 -18.96
N PRO A 195 8.75 -0.28 -19.97
CA PRO A 195 7.33 -0.08 -19.71
C PRO A 195 6.69 -1.24 -18.95
N VAL A 196 6.09 -0.94 -17.81
CA VAL A 196 5.19 -1.86 -17.10
C VAL A 196 3.80 -1.75 -17.73
N ILE A 197 3.49 -2.68 -18.62
CA ILE A 197 2.21 -2.73 -19.35
C ILE A 197 1.06 -2.99 -18.37
N ARG A 198 1.33 -3.75 -17.30
CA ARG A 198 0.34 -4.11 -16.29
C ARG A 198 1.01 -4.54 -14.98
N MET A 199 0.44 -4.11 -13.84
CA MET A 199 0.89 -4.43 -12.49
C MET A 199 0.12 -5.58 -11.81
N SER A 200 -1.15 -5.77 -12.15
CA SER A 200 -2.02 -6.80 -11.58
C SER A 200 -3.04 -7.28 -12.60
N THR A 201 -3.60 -8.47 -12.35
CA THR A 201 -4.63 -9.06 -13.20
C THR A 201 -6.03 -8.81 -12.66
N ASP A 202 -7.01 -8.95 -13.54
CA ASP A 202 -8.42 -9.00 -13.15
C ASP A 202 -8.95 -10.36 -13.61
N THR A 203 -9.77 -10.98 -12.77
CA THR A 203 -10.48 -12.21 -13.11
C THR A 203 -11.92 -12.06 -12.66
N GLU A 204 -12.85 -12.50 -13.50
CA GLU A 204 -14.27 -12.47 -13.18
C GLU A 204 -14.54 -13.20 -11.86
N SER A 205 -15.32 -12.57 -10.98
CA SER A 205 -15.59 -13.06 -9.63
C SER A 205 -16.12 -14.50 -9.62
N ASP A 206 -16.95 -14.84 -10.60
CA ASP A 206 -17.57 -16.16 -10.71
C ASP A 206 -16.55 -17.26 -11.03
N ASN A 207 -15.37 -16.90 -11.53
CA ASN A 207 -14.30 -17.82 -11.89
C ASN A 207 -13.13 -17.81 -10.89
N LEU A 208 -13.04 -16.82 -10.00
CA LEU A 208 -11.95 -16.66 -9.04
C LEU A 208 -12.23 -17.42 -7.73
N ILE A 209 -11.25 -18.19 -7.27
CA ILE A 209 -11.29 -18.87 -5.95
C ILE A 209 -10.49 -18.08 -4.92
N ALA A 210 -9.26 -17.67 -5.27
CA ALA A 210 -8.38 -16.92 -4.37
C ALA A 210 -7.24 -16.23 -5.16
N PRO A 211 -6.59 -15.17 -4.64
CA PRO A 211 -7.05 -14.35 -3.52
C PRO A 211 -8.30 -13.56 -3.93
N ILE A 212 -9.12 -13.16 -2.96
CA ILE A 212 -10.25 -12.25 -3.18
C ILE A 212 -9.76 -10.86 -2.79
N TRP A 213 -9.62 -9.99 -3.79
CA TRP A 213 -9.29 -8.58 -3.57
C TRP A 213 -10.56 -7.74 -3.47
N HIS A 214 -10.50 -6.69 -2.66
CA HIS A 214 -11.62 -5.80 -2.33
C HIS A 214 -11.47 -4.39 -2.91
N ILE A 215 -10.38 -4.12 -3.62
CA ILE A 215 -10.18 -2.89 -4.41
C ILE A 215 -10.07 -3.22 -5.90
N ASN A 216 -10.41 -2.23 -6.73
CA ASN A 216 -10.24 -2.38 -8.18
C ASN A 216 -8.79 -2.14 -8.63
N LYS A 217 -8.49 -2.54 -9.86
CA LYS A 217 -7.15 -2.42 -10.45
C LYS A 217 -6.56 -1.00 -10.43
N ASN A 218 -7.37 0.04 -10.68
CA ASN A 218 -6.85 1.41 -10.67
C ASN A 218 -6.51 1.84 -9.24
N GLN A 219 -7.36 1.52 -8.27
CA GLN A 219 -7.08 1.79 -6.86
C GLN A 219 -5.82 1.05 -6.38
N PHE A 220 -5.63 -0.20 -6.79
CA PHE A 220 -4.41 -0.95 -6.48
C PHE A 220 -3.17 -0.30 -7.11
N GLN A 221 -3.26 0.15 -8.37
CA GLN A 221 -2.18 0.87 -9.02
C GLN A 221 -1.83 2.17 -8.29
N ASP A 222 -2.84 2.98 -7.93
CA ASP A 222 -2.64 4.22 -7.19
C ASP A 222 -2.01 3.94 -5.81
N TYR A 223 -2.45 2.89 -5.12
CA TYR A 223 -1.86 2.44 -3.85
C TYR A 223 -0.38 2.08 -3.99
N VAL A 224 0.00 1.28 -5.00
CA VAL A 224 1.40 0.90 -5.25
C VAL A 224 2.24 2.14 -5.54
N ILE A 225 1.75 3.05 -6.39
CA ILE A 225 2.46 4.29 -6.75
C ILE A 225 2.65 5.16 -5.51
N ASN A 226 1.60 5.42 -4.74
CA ASN A 226 1.69 6.22 -3.52
C ASN A 226 2.65 5.60 -2.51
N LYS A 227 2.60 4.28 -2.33
CA LYS A 227 3.52 3.57 -1.43
C LYS A 227 4.98 3.70 -1.89
N MET A 228 5.26 3.57 -3.19
CA MET A 228 6.60 3.80 -3.73
C MET A 228 7.07 5.24 -3.50
N ILE A 229 6.19 6.23 -3.73
CA ILE A 229 6.49 7.65 -3.48
C ILE A 229 6.81 7.90 -2.01
N CYS A 230 5.95 7.43 -1.10
CA CYS A 230 6.10 7.58 0.34
C CYS A 230 7.36 6.90 0.88
N GLN A 231 7.77 5.78 0.29
CA GLN A 231 9.02 5.08 0.68
C GLN A 231 10.25 5.53 -0.09
N GLU A 232 10.13 6.56 -0.95
CA GLU A 232 11.22 7.07 -1.81
C GLU A 232 11.82 6.00 -2.76
N ILE A 233 10.98 5.05 -3.18
CA ILE A 233 11.34 3.95 -4.09
C ILE A 233 10.98 4.31 -5.53
N ARG A 234 11.84 3.92 -6.47
CA ARG A 234 11.59 4.03 -7.92
C ARG A 234 11.86 2.71 -8.64
N GLN A 235 11.21 2.50 -9.77
CA GLN A 235 11.55 1.39 -10.66
C GLN A 235 13.02 1.51 -11.08
N GLY A 236 13.79 0.43 -10.90
CA GLY A 236 15.21 0.37 -11.28
C GLY A 236 16.19 1.06 -10.33
N ASP A 237 15.75 1.54 -9.17
CA ASP A 237 16.60 2.19 -8.17
C ASP A 237 17.70 1.27 -7.61
N MET A 238 17.51 -0.05 -7.70
CA MET A 238 18.52 -1.06 -7.33
C MET A 238 19.49 -1.41 -8.47
N LEU A 239 19.23 -0.96 -9.70
CA LEU A 239 20.13 -1.16 -10.86
C LEU A 239 21.05 0.04 -11.05
N VAL A 240 20.50 1.24 -10.93
CA VAL A 240 21.24 2.50 -11.06
C VAL A 240 20.94 3.33 -9.83
N LYS A 241 21.98 3.78 -9.13
CA LYS A 241 21.81 4.74 -8.02
C LYS A 241 21.17 6.01 -8.57
N SER A 242 19.87 6.19 -8.33
CA SER A 242 19.16 7.41 -8.68
C SER A 242 19.12 8.33 -7.46
N THR A 243 19.45 9.60 -7.64
CA THR A 243 19.07 10.62 -6.68
C THR A 243 17.56 10.83 -6.76
N VAL A 244 16.87 10.56 -5.66
CA VAL A 244 15.44 10.90 -5.54
C VAL A 244 15.36 12.41 -5.49
N GLN A 245 14.64 13.02 -6.43
CA GLN A 245 14.38 14.45 -6.40
C GLN A 245 13.56 14.76 -5.14
N VAL A 246 14.19 15.43 -4.19
CA VAL A 246 13.58 15.85 -2.93
C VAL A 246 12.66 17.03 -3.23
N VAL A 247 11.36 16.84 -3.03
CA VAL A 247 10.41 17.96 -3.00
C VAL A 247 10.22 18.34 -1.53
N PRO A 248 10.57 19.58 -1.12
CA PRO A 248 10.42 19.99 0.27
C PRO A 248 8.93 20.07 0.65
N PHE A 249 8.62 19.74 1.91
CA PHE A 249 7.29 19.99 2.44
C PHE A 249 7.10 21.48 2.68
N LYS A 250 5.92 21.99 2.34
CA LYS A 250 5.48 23.32 2.78
C LYS A 250 5.31 23.25 4.29
N HIS A 251 5.86 24.22 5.02
CA HIS A 251 5.75 24.27 6.47
C HIS A 251 5.54 25.68 6.97
N VAL A 252 5.04 25.80 8.19
CA VAL A 252 4.89 27.06 8.92
C VAL A 252 5.41 26.88 10.33
N THR A 253 5.96 27.95 10.90
CA THR A 253 6.29 28.04 12.33
C THR A 253 5.00 28.28 13.11
N THR A 254 4.76 27.48 14.13
CA THR A 254 3.61 27.59 15.05
C THR A 254 3.87 28.63 16.13
N LYS A 255 2.87 28.92 16.98
CA LYS A 255 3.04 29.95 18.04
C LYS A 255 3.98 29.54 19.16
N ASP A 256 4.23 28.24 19.35
CA ASP A 256 5.22 27.70 20.29
C ASP A 256 6.60 27.48 19.64
N GLU A 257 6.86 28.15 18.51
CA GLU A 257 8.12 28.11 17.76
C GLU A 257 8.48 26.75 17.14
N SER A 258 7.65 25.73 17.34
CA SER A 258 7.76 24.46 16.63
C SER A 258 7.31 24.59 15.16
N LEU A 259 7.57 23.55 14.36
CA LEU A 259 7.15 23.49 12.95
C LEU A 259 5.94 22.59 12.77
N THR A 260 5.06 22.93 11.84
CA THR A 260 4.04 22.02 11.30
C THR A 260 4.03 22.03 9.78
N PHE A 261 3.98 20.85 9.17
CA PHE A 261 3.95 20.71 7.71
C PHE A 261 2.53 20.77 7.18
N TRP A 262 2.36 21.22 5.94
CA TRP A 262 1.12 21.12 5.19
C TRP A 262 1.13 19.86 4.33
N ASN A 263 0.10 19.03 4.49
CA ASN A 263 -0.11 17.86 3.65
C ASN A 263 -1.02 18.20 2.47
N ASP A 264 -0.48 18.14 1.26
CA ASP A 264 -1.23 18.48 0.04
C ASP A 264 -2.29 17.45 -0.36
N GLU A 265 -2.24 16.22 0.14
CA GLU A 265 -3.25 15.19 -0.11
C GLU A 265 -4.46 15.39 0.81
N PHE A 266 -4.22 15.51 2.11
CA PHE A 266 -5.29 15.65 3.11
C PHE A 266 -5.80 17.10 3.24
N LYS A 267 -5.05 18.08 2.71
CA LYS A 267 -5.35 19.52 2.84
C LYS A 267 -5.45 19.96 4.29
N GLU A 268 -4.54 19.46 5.12
CA GLU A 268 -4.46 19.70 6.55
C GLU A 268 -3.00 19.88 6.96
N HIS A 269 -2.79 20.60 8.06
CA HIS A 269 -1.49 20.59 8.74
C HIS A 269 -1.34 19.30 9.56
N TYR A 270 -0.12 18.80 9.72
CA TYR A 270 0.16 17.63 10.57
C TYR A 270 -0.18 17.90 12.04
N HIS A 271 0.18 19.08 12.52
CA HIS A 271 -0.19 19.58 13.85
C HIS A 271 -0.87 20.94 13.77
N THR A 272 -1.55 21.33 14.84
CA THR A 272 -2.17 22.66 14.97
C THR A 272 -1.14 23.79 14.81
N VAL A 273 -1.55 24.85 14.11
CA VAL A 273 -0.73 26.08 13.97
C VAL A 273 -0.52 26.83 15.30
N PHE A 274 -1.25 26.43 16.35
CA PHE A 274 -1.02 26.98 17.69
C PHE A 274 0.27 26.45 18.31
N GLY A 275 0.65 25.20 18.04
CA GLY A 275 1.88 24.62 18.59
C GLY A 275 1.91 23.11 18.50
N ALA A 276 2.89 22.56 17.77
CA ALA A 276 3.04 21.13 17.58
C ALA A 276 3.67 20.45 18.81
N ARG A 277 4.69 21.07 19.42
CA ARG A 277 5.30 20.57 20.67
C ARG A 277 4.30 20.62 21.82
N ILE A 278 3.60 21.75 21.99
CA ILE A 278 2.56 21.90 23.03
C ILE A 278 1.43 20.88 22.84
N GLU A 279 0.96 20.68 21.60
CA GLU A 279 -0.08 19.68 21.30
C GLU A 279 0.36 18.27 21.69
N ALA A 280 1.56 17.86 21.29
CA ALA A 280 2.14 16.56 21.61
C ALA A 280 2.25 16.35 23.14
N GLU A 281 2.78 17.34 23.85
CA GLU A 281 2.93 17.27 25.29
C GLU A 281 1.58 17.19 26.01
N GLN A 282 0.65 18.09 25.70
CA GLN A 282 -0.61 18.22 26.45
C GLN A 282 -1.61 17.11 26.13
N LYS A 283 -1.81 16.79 24.85
CA LYS A 283 -2.87 15.84 24.43
C LYS A 283 -2.46 14.38 24.54
N TYR A 284 -1.16 14.09 24.49
CA TYR A 284 -0.66 12.72 24.46
C TYR A 284 0.17 12.42 25.71
N VAL A 285 1.25 13.14 25.95
CA VAL A 285 2.20 12.77 27.01
C VAL A 285 1.62 12.99 28.41
N VAL A 286 1.17 14.21 28.71
CA VAL A 286 0.58 14.55 30.01
C VAL A 286 -0.76 13.83 30.19
N ALA A 287 -1.62 13.84 29.18
CA ALA A 287 -2.92 13.17 29.24
C ALA A 287 -2.82 11.64 29.49
N SER A 288 -1.72 11.00 29.06
CA SER A 288 -1.48 9.57 29.33
C SER A 288 -1.01 9.27 30.75
N ASN A 289 -0.66 10.31 31.51
CA ASN A 289 0.08 10.25 32.75
C ASN A 289 1.39 9.45 32.64
N LEU A 290 2.15 9.68 31.55
CA LEU A 290 3.33 8.88 31.21
C LEU A 290 4.40 8.89 32.31
N SER A 291 4.70 10.07 32.87
CA SER A 291 5.73 10.24 33.89
C SER A 291 5.45 9.38 35.13
N ASP A 292 4.25 9.49 35.72
CA ASP A 292 3.87 8.69 36.89
C ASP A 292 3.85 7.20 36.61
N LYS A 293 3.46 6.81 35.39
CA LYS A 293 3.46 5.41 34.96
C LYS A 293 4.88 4.85 34.87
N LEU A 294 5.80 5.62 34.28
CA LEU A 294 7.22 5.26 34.16
C LEU A 294 7.96 5.28 35.50
N LEU A 295 7.51 6.07 36.49
CA LEU A 295 8.05 5.96 37.86
C LEU A 295 7.70 4.61 38.52
N LYS A 296 6.62 3.95 38.08
CA LYS A 296 6.12 2.71 38.68
C LYS A 296 6.57 1.45 37.95
N LYS A 297 6.59 1.47 36.62
CA LYS A 297 6.98 0.32 35.78
C LYS A 297 7.28 0.75 34.34
N GLU A 298 7.87 -0.16 33.58
CA GLU A 298 8.08 -0.01 32.13
C GLU A 298 6.79 0.31 31.38
N GLN A 299 6.90 1.11 30.31
CA GLN A 299 5.78 1.46 29.44
C GLN A 299 6.07 1.11 27.99
N THR A 300 5.02 0.69 27.30
CA THR A 300 5.03 0.41 25.86
C THR A 300 4.02 1.31 25.16
N ILE A 301 4.46 2.06 24.15
CA ILE A 301 3.63 2.99 23.39
C ILE A 301 3.53 2.54 21.94
N LEU A 302 2.31 2.54 21.38
CA LEU A 302 2.09 2.54 19.94
C LEU A 302 1.77 3.96 19.47
N ASP A 303 2.53 4.49 18.52
CA ASP A 303 2.27 5.77 17.86
C ASP A 303 1.73 5.54 16.45
N ILE A 304 0.45 5.81 16.24
CA ILE A 304 -0.24 5.61 14.95
C ILE A 304 -0.34 6.96 14.23
N GLY A 305 0.35 7.07 13.09
CA GLY A 305 0.51 8.33 12.39
C GLY A 305 1.70 9.11 12.97
N PHE A 306 2.89 8.50 12.90
CA PHE A 306 4.12 9.11 13.43
C PHE A 306 4.32 10.54 12.91
N GLY A 307 4.04 10.76 11.62
CA GLY A 307 4.10 12.06 10.98
C GLY A 307 5.45 12.73 11.21
N MET A 308 5.43 13.86 11.92
CA MET A 308 6.62 14.65 12.25
C MET A 308 7.37 14.15 13.50
N GLY A 309 6.83 13.14 14.21
CA GLY A 309 7.45 12.48 15.35
C GLY A 309 7.26 13.18 16.70
N TYR A 310 6.57 14.32 16.78
CA TYR A 310 6.49 15.11 18.02
C TYR A 310 5.94 14.32 19.22
N ASN A 311 4.93 13.46 19.02
CA ASN A 311 4.34 12.68 20.11
C ASN A 311 5.36 11.70 20.70
N SER A 312 6.00 10.92 19.83
CA SER A 312 7.05 9.97 20.18
C SER A 312 8.28 10.65 20.79
N LEU A 313 8.77 11.73 20.18
CA LEU A 313 9.93 12.49 20.66
C LEU A 313 9.67 13.10 22.04
N SER A 314 8.49 13.70 22.24
CA SER A 314 8.07 14.27 23.54
C SER A 314 7.96 13.18 24.62
N ALA A 315 7.40 12.02 24.30
CA ALA A 315 7.34 10.89 25.23
C ALA A 315 8.75 10.38 25.58
N MET A 316 9.61 10.23 24.59
CA MET A 316 11.00 9.79 24.75
C MET A 316 11.83 10.80 25.58
N ASN A 317 11.54 12.10 25.45
CA ASN A 317 12.20 13.18 26.20
C ASN A 317 12.01 13.08 27.71
N ILE A 318 10.91 12.47 28.15
CA ILE A 318 10.64 12.13 29.55
C ILE A 318 11.19 10.75 29.88
N GLY A 319 10.92 9.75 29.04
CA GLY A 319 11.28 8.36 29.32
C GLY A 319 12.78 8.14 29.49
N CYS A 320 13.63 8.83 28.72
CA CYS A 320 15.07 8.69 28.83
C CYS A 320 15.65 9.21 30.15
N LYS A 321 14.93 10.07 30.88
CA LYS A 321 15.32 10.63 32.18
C LYS A 321 14.89 9.78 33.37
N LEU A 322 14.02 8.79 33.16
CA LEU A 322 13.43 7.97 34.21
C LEU A 322 14.05 6.57 34.27
N THR A 323 13.83 5.87 35.38
CA THR A 323 14.48 4.59 35.69
C THR A 323 13.92 3.41 34.93
N HIS A 324 12.60 3.34 34.74
CA HIS A 324 11.99 2.26 33.97
C HIS A 324 11.98 2.55 32.48
N SER A 325 12.05 1.49 31.68
CA SER A 325 12.17 1.62 30.23
C SER A 325 10.88 2.08 29.55
N LEU A 326 11.06 2.87 28.50
CA LEU A 326 10.01 3.29 27.58
C LEU A 326 10.30 2.71 26.19
N ASN A 327 9.41 1.86 25.68
CA ASN A 327 9.54 1.30 24.32
C ASN A 327 8.42 1.84 23.43
N ILE A 328 8.78 2.55 22.37
CA ILE A 328 7.84 3.13 21.41
C ILE A 328 7.94 2.38 20.09
N THR A 329 6.78 1.97 19.58
CA THR A 329 6.62 1.46 18.22
C THR A 329 5.75 2.44 17.44
N ALA A 330 6.24 2.94 16.32
CA ALA A 330 5.54 3.89 15.47
C ALA A 330 5.08 3.25 14.15
N LEU A 331 3.92 3.67 13.65
CA LEU A 331 3.39 3.30 12.33
C LEU A 331 3.32 4.54 11.45
N GLU A 332 4.00 4.49 10.30
CA GLU A 332 4.01 5.57 9.31
C GLU A 332 4.17 5.00 7.91
N ILE A 333 3.51 5.59 6.93
CA ILE A 333 3.66 5.19 5.54
C ILE A 333 4.70 6.06 4.81
N ASP A 334 4.81 7.33 5.16
CA ASP A 334 5.60 8.34 4.44
C ASP A 334 6.98 8.58 5.08
N LYS A 335 8.02 7.97 4.52
CA LYS A 335 9.42 8.21 4.93
C LYS A 335 9.84 9.66 4.73
N ARG A 336 9.24 10.37 3.76
CA ARG A 336 9.67 11.71 3.37
C ARG A 336 9.42 12.73 4.47
N VAL A 337 8.34 12.59 5.24
CA VAL A 337 8.04 13.53 6.34
C VAL A 337 9.13 13.44 7.43
N VAL A 338 9.57 12.24 7.78
CA VAL A 338 10.62 12.04 8.78
C VAL A 338 11.97 12.55 8.29
N ARG A 339 12.35 12.27 7.04
CA ARG A 339 13.57 12.83 6.45
C ARG A 339 13.57 14.35 6.46
N TYR A 340 12.47 14.97 6.02
CA TYR A 340 12.39 16.43 5.98
C TYR A 340 12.38 17.02 7.40
N MET A 341 11.77 16.33 8.36
CA MET A 341 11.82 16.73 9.77
C MET A 341 13.23 16.62 10.36
N SER A 342 14.00 15.57 10.05
CA SER A 342 15.39 15.47 10.49
C SER A 342 16.29 16.59 9.92
N GLU A 343 15.91 17.18 8.79
CA GLU A 343 16.63 18.30 8.19
C GLU A 343 16.21 19.65 8.81
N THR A 344 14.96 19.79 9.26
CA THR A 344 14.35 21.10 9.56
C THR A 344 13.94 21.31 11.02
N ILE A 345 13.90 20.27 11.86
CA ILE A 345 13.45 20.38 13.24
C ILE A 345 14.23 21.45 14.03
N PRO A 346 13.55 22.39 14.71
CA PRO A 346 14.21 23.34 15.60
C PRO A 346 14.83 22.62 16.81
N GLU A 347 16.08 22.98 17.12
CA GLU A 347 16.79 22.48 18.30
C GLU A 347 16.39 23.29 19.53
N GLU A 348 16.01 22.61 20.61
CA GLU A 348 15.67 23.23 21.88
C GLU A 348 16.71 22.89 22.95
N PRO A 349 17.25 23.87 23.69
CA PRO A 349 18.28 23.62 24.71
C PRO A 349 17.87 22.65 25.84
N ASN A 350 16.56 22.47 26.05
CA ASN A 350 16.01 21.64 27.12
C ASN A 350 15.66 20.21 26.68
N ASP A 351 15.86 19.88 25.40
CA ASP A 351 15.69 18.51 24.91
C ASP A 351 16.76 17.60 25.54
N ALA A 352 16.33 16.45 26.06
CA ALA A 352 17.17 15.48 26.74
C ALA A 352 18.17 14.78 25.81
N PHE A 353 17.87 14.81 24.49
CA PHE A 353 18.67 14.22 23.43
C PHE A 353 18.40 14.98 22.12
N SER A 354 19.27 14.80 21.14
CA SER A 354 19.08 15.40 19.82
C SER A 354 17.91 14.75 19.08
N TRP A 355 16.79 15.47 18.97
CA TRP A 355 15.63 15.01 18.18
C TRP A 355 15.98 14.87 16.70
N ARG A 356 16.90 15.71 16.22
CA ARG A 356 17.47 15.64 14.86
C ARG A 356 18.16 14.30 14.60
N ASP A 357 19.02 13.86 15.52
CA ASP A 357 19.75 12.60 15.39
C ASP A 357 18.82 11.39 15.50
N CYS A 358 17.84 11.47 16.40
CA CYS A 358 16.78 10.47 16.50
C CYS A 358 16.04 10.30 15.18
N LEU A 359 15.50 11.39 14.61
CA LEU A 359 14.77 11.33 13.33
C LEU A 359 15.67 10.86 12.17
N SER A 360 16.95 11.26 12.17
CA SER A 360 17.92 10.79 11.16
C SER A 360 18.12 9.27 11.24
N SER A 361 18.29 8.74 12.46
CA SER A 361 18.45 7.30 12.71
C SER A 361 17.16 6.54 12.43
N ILE A 362 15.98 7.07 12.79
CA ILE A 362 14.68 6.48 12.41
C ILE A 362 14.52 6.40 10.89
N TYR A 363 14.96 7.41 10.14
CA TYR A 363 14.89 7.40 8.69
C TYR A 363 15.82 6.35 8.05
N SER A 364 17.06 6.21 8.55
CA SER A 364 18.09 5.33 7.95
C SER A 364 18.14 3.90 8.50
N GLU A 365 17.82 3.72 9.78
CA GLU A 365 18.00 2.48 10.56
C GLU A 365 16.67 1.94 11.14
N ASP A 366 15.56 2.64 10.90
CA ASP A 366 14.21 2.28 11.36
C ASP A 366 14.06 2.18 12.90
N SER A 367 15.08 2.56 13.67
CA SER A 367 15.07 2.54 15.13
C SER A 367 16.09 3.51 15.74
N PHE A 368 15.89 3.92 16.98
CA PHE A 368 16.79 4.76 17.76
C PHE A 368 16.68 4.45 19.25
N ASN A 369 17.78 4.56 19.99
CA ASN A 369 17.81 4.31 21.44
C ASN A 369 18.55 5.46 22.14
N HIS A 370 18.02 5.90 23.29
CA HIS A 370 18.70 6.88 24.14
C HIS A 370 18.28 6.72 25.61
N GLY A 371 19.26 6.53 26.50
CA GLY A 371 19.00 6.23 27.91
C GLY A 371 18.14 4.97 28.05
N ASN A 372 17.07 5.05 28.85
CA ASN A 372 16.11 3.96 29.05
C ASN A 372 14.95 3.98 28.03
N ALA A 373 15.06 4.74 26.94
CA ALA A 373 13.99 4.84 25.95
C ALA A 373 14.42 4.37 24.56
N SER A 374 13.51 3.67 23.87
CA SER A 374 13.69 3.18 22.51
C SER A 374 12.51 3.60 21.62
N LEU A 375 12.80 3.85 20.35
CA LEU A 375 11.82 4.13 19.30
C LEU A 375 12.13 3.23 18.10
N SER A 376 11.11 2.60 17.55
CA SER A 376 11.16 1.79 16.33
C SER A 376 10.00 2.14 15.42
N ILE A 377 10.15 2.03 14.11
CA ILE A 377 9.11 2.42 13.15
C ILE A 377 8.83 1.34 12.10
N PHE A 378 7.56 1.21 11.70
CA PHE A 378 7.13 0.37 10.59
C PHE A 378 6.67 1.22 9.41
N TRP A 379 7.36 1.08 8.28
CA TRP A 379 7.10 1.83 7.04
C TRP A 379 6.07 1.15 6.14
N ASN A 380 4.79 1.24 6.49
CA ASN A 380 3.71 0.66 5.69
C ASN A 380 2.36 1.27 6.04
N ASP A 381 1.32 0.89 5.31
CA ASP A 381 -0.06 1.17 5.70
C ASP A 381 -0.30 0.64 7.13
N ALA A 382 -0.71 1.52 8.04
CA ALA A 382 -0.91 1.16 9.44
C ALA A 382 -1.96 0.06 9.61
N ARG A 383 -2.95 -0.03 8.71
CA ARG A 383 -3.96 -1.11 8.71
C ARG A 383 -3.34 -2.48 8.47
N TYR A 384 -2.23 -2.55 7.75
CA TYR A 384 -1.49 -3.78 7.52
C TYR A 384 -0.42 -4.02 8.59
N SER A 385 0.32 -2.98 8.98
CA SER A 385 1.36 -3.09 10.01
C SER A 385 0.80 -3.57 11.35
N ILE A 386 -0.37 -3.06 11.76
CA ILE A 386 -0.96 -3.38 13.06
C ILE A 386 -1.32 -4.86 13.19
N GLN A 387 -1.66 -5.54 12.08
CA GLN A 387 -2.01 -6.96 12.07
C GLN A 387 -0.81 -7.86 12.41
N LYS A 388 0.41 -7.35 12.28
CA LYS A 388 1.67 -8.06 12.58
C LYS A 388 2.15 -7.85 14.01
N LEU A 389 1.50 -6.97 14.77
CA LEU A 389 1.87 -6.68 16.15
C LEU A 389 1.24 -7.69 17.11
N ASP A 390 1.99 -8.01 18.16
CA ASP A 390 1.59 -8.96 19.21
C ASP A 390 0.36 -8.48 19.99
N GLU A 391 -0.49 -9.43 20.39
CA GLU A 391 -1.66 -9.15 21.22
C GLU A 391 -1.27 -8.70 22.62
N GLY A 392 -2.05 -7.80 23.23
CA GLY A 392 -1.84 -7.38 24.62
C GLY A 392 -0.48 -6.75 24.92
N LYS A 393 0.17 -6.13 23.92
CA LYS A 393 1.52 -5.57 24.05
C LYS A 393 1.54 -4.16 24.64
N PHE A 394 0.65 -3.27 24.21
CA PHE A 394 0.79 -1.83 24.42
C PHE A 394 0.02 -1.31 25.65
N ASP A 395 0.68 -0.49 26.47
CA ASP A 395 0.08 0.22 27.62
C ASP A 395 -0.63 1.50 27.17
N ILE A 396 -0.09 2.17 26.15
CA ILE A 396 -0.59 3.47 25.65
C ILE A 396 -0.60 3.44 24.13
N VAL A 397 -1.66 3.98 23.53
CA VAL A 397 -1.75 4.22 22.09
C VAL A 397 -1.93 5.71 21.86
N PHE A 398 -1.00 6.32 21.13
CA PHE A 398 -1.18 7.64 20.54
C PHE A 398 -1.76 7.46 19.14
N MET A 399 -2.91 8.09 18.90
CA MET A 399 -3.60 8.00 17.63
C MET A 399 -3.77 9.39 17.04
N ASP A 400 -2.88 9.71 16.10
CA ASP A 400 -2.70 11.06 15.54
C ASP A 400 -2.75 11.06 14.01
N ALA A 401 -3.74 10.37 13.46
CA ALA A 401 -4.02 10.43 12.02
C ALA A 401 -4.62 11.80 11.62
N PHE A 402 -4.58 12.11 10.33
CA PHE A 402 -5.35 13.22 9.75
C PHE A 402 -6.86 13.07 10.04
N SER A 403 -7.62 14.16 9.90
CA SER A 403 -9.00 14.18 10.38
C SER A 403 -9.85 13.08 9.74
N SER A 404 -10.84 12.56 10.49
CA SER A 404 -11.61 11.39 10.06
C SER A 404 -12.40 11.53 8.75
N GLN A 405 -12.58 12.75 8.23
CA GLN A 405 -13.17 12.97 6.91
C GLN A 405 -12.14 12.97 5.77
N ARG A 406 -10.88 13.25 6.09
CA ARG A 406 -9.76 13.25 5.15
C ARG A 406 -9.05 11.90 5.09
N ASN A 407 -8.96 11.21 6.22
CA ASN A 407 -8.26 9.94 6.34
C ASN A 407 -9.07 8.89 7.11
N SER A 408 -10.32 8.63 6.70
CA SER A 408 -11.23 7.72 7.41
C SER A 408 -10.70 6.29 7.59
N GLU A 409 -9.73 5.86 6.79
CA GLU A 409 -9.07 4.55 6.84
C GLU A 409 -8.59 4.19 8.25
N LEU A 410 -8.04 5.16 8.97
CA LEU A 410 -7.50 4.97 10.32
C LEU A 410 -8.55 5.19 11.41
N TRP A 411 -9.79 5.55 11.09
CA TRP A 411 -10.85 5.86 12.07
C TRP A 411 -12.03 4.89 12.02
N THR A 412 -11.83 3.72 11.42
CA THR A 412 -12.89 2.72 11.26
C THR A 412 -13.07 1.88 12.53
N LEU A 413 -14.30 1.42 12.76
CA LEU A 413 -14.57 0.41 13.80
C LEU A 413 -13.66 -0.80 13.65
N ASP A 414 -13.43 -1.23 12.40
CA ASP A 414 -12.61 -2.39 12.10
C ASP A 414 -11.14 -2.15 12.51
N PHE A 415 -10.59 -0.94 12.27
CA PHE A 415 -9.26 -0.57 12.74
C PHE A 415 -9.19 -0.40 14.27
N PHE A 416 -10.22 0.15 14.92
CA PHE A 416 -10.29 0.20 16.38
C PHE A 416 -10.30 -1.19 17.02
N ASN A 417 -10.90 -2.19 16.38
CA ASN A 417 -10.83 -3.58 16.85
C ASN A 417 -9.38 -4.11 16.80
N GLN A 418 -8.61 -3.79 15.76
CA GLN A 418 -7.19 -4.15 15.69
C GLN A 418 -6.38 -3.46 16.79
N ILE A 419 -6.65 -2.17 17.06
CA ILE A 419 -5.99 -1.45 18.15
C ILE A 419 -6.33 -2.09 19.50
N LYS A 420 -7.60 -2.43 19.74
CA LYS A 420 -8.00 -3.07 20.99
C LYS A 420 -7.30 -4.42 21.23
N ARG A 421 -7.15 -5.23 20.19
CA ARG A 421 -6.47 -6.54 20.23
C ARG A 421 -5.04 -6.45 20.77
N ILE A 422 -4.31 -5.42 20.38
CA ILE A 422 -2.88 -5.25 20.74
C ILE A 422 -2.68 -4.50 22.06
N MET A 423 -3.74 -3.96 22.66
CA MET A 423 -3.66 -3.21 23.92
C MET A 423 -3.73 -4.14 25.13
N LYS A 424 -2.96 -3.81 26.17
CA LYS A 424 -3.04 -4.47 27.48
C LYS A 424 -4.40 -4.21 28.15
N PRO A 425 -4.85 -5.07 29.09
CA PRO A 425 -6.10 -4.86 29.83
C PRO A 425 -6.19 -3.55 30.61
N SER A 426 -5.06 -2.92 30.95
CA SER A 426 -4.99 -1.59 31.58
C SER A 426 -4.63 -0.47 30.60
N GLY A 427 -4.72 -0.76 29.29
CA GLY A 427 -4.28 0.13 28.23
C GLY A 427 -5.22 1.30 28.00
N ILE A 428 -4.66 2.42 27.55
CA ILE A 428 -5.40 3.61 27.14
C ILE A 428 -5.01 4.06 25.73
N LEU A 429 -5.94 4.69 25.03
CA LEU A 429 -5.77 5.31 23.72
C LEU A 429 -6.11 6.78 23.84
N LEU A 430 -5.27 7.63 23.25
CA LEU A 430 -5.42 9.08 23.23
C LEU A 430 -5.45 9.59 21.80
N THR A 431 -6.31 10.57 21.56
CA THR A 431 -6.40 11.26 20.27
C THR A 431 -6.97 12.66 20.43
N TYR A 432 -6.61 13.59 19.54
CA TYR A 432 -7.21 14.92 19.49
C TYR A 432 -8.68 14.90 19.03
N SER A 433 -9.10 13.85 18.32
CA SER A 433 -10.38 13.84 17.60
C SER A 433 -11.57 13.63 18.53
N GLN A 434 -12.57 14.51 18.43
CA GLN A 434 -13.88 14.38 19.10
C GLN A 434 -15.01 14.05 18.12
N ALA A 435 -14.69 13.58 16.91
CA ALA A 435 -15.70 13.37 15.89
C ALA A 435 -16.71 12.30 16.35
N ILE A 436 -18.01 12.59 16.28
CA ILE A 436 -19.08 11.66 16.68
C ILE A 436 -18.95 10.23 16.08
N PRO A 437 -18.63 10.02 14.79
CA PRO A 437 -18.41 8.67 14.26
C PRO A 437 -17.16 7.96 14.84
N VAL A 438 -16.15 8.72 15.28
CA VAL A 438 -14.95 8.18 15.96
C VAL A 438 -15.31 7.72 17.37
N LEU A 439 -15.98 8.57 18.15
CA LEU A 439 -16.45 8.22 19.50
C LEU A 439 -17.34 6.98 19.47
N SER A 440 -18.27 6.93 18.52
CA SER A 440 -19.14 5.77 18.30
C SER A 440 -18.37 4.50 17.91
N GLY A 441 -17.38 4.63 17.02
CA GLY A 441 -16.52 3.51 16.62
C GLY A 441 -15.74 2.93 17.80
N LEU A 442 -15.16 3.78 18.66
CA LEU A 442 -14.45 3.35 19.87
C LEU A 442 -15.39 2.64 20.85
N ILE A 443 -16.59 3.18 21.10
CA ILE A 443 -17.59 2.52 21.95
C ILE A 443 -18.02 1.18 21.37
N GLN A 444 -18.24 1.08 20.05
CA GLN A 444 -18.64 -0.16 19.40
C GLN A 444 -17.52 -1.21 19.36
N ALA A 445 -16.25 -0.80 19.34
CA ALA A 445 -15.11 -1.69 19.58
C ALA A 445 -15.04 -2.16 21.05
N GLY A 446 -15.84 -1.55 21.93
CA GLY A 446 -15.99 -1.91 23.34
C GLY A 446 -14.99 -1.19 24.25
N PHE A 447 -14.48 -0.03 23.87
CA PHE A 447 -13.74 0.83 24.79
C PHE A 447 -14.71 1.60 25.70
N TYR A 448 -14.27 1.93 26.91
CA TYR A 448 -14.85 3.03 27.67
C TYR A 448 -14.30 4.34 27.13
N VAL A 449 -15.14 5.33 26.89
CA VAL A 449 -14.73 6.57 26.21
C VAL A 449 -15.10 7.78 27.06
N GLY A 450 -14.21 8.77 27.07
CA GLY A 450 -14.42 10.08 27.66
C GLY A 450 -13.50 11.11 27.04
N PHE A 451 -13.39 12.25 27.71
CA PHE A 451 -12.53 13.35 27.28
C PHE A 451 -11.29 13.45 28.16
N THR A 452 -10.20 13.97 27.60
CA THR A 452 -9.05 14.38 28.42
C THR A 452 -9.36 15.72 29.09
N GLN A 453 -8.72 15.96 30.24
CA GLN A 453 -8.75 17.30 30.84
C GLN A 453 -8.07 18.29 29.88
N PRO A 454 -8.68 19.45 29.59
CA PRO A 454 -8.02 20.48 28.81
C PRO A 454 -6.88 21.04 29.65
N ILE A 455 -5.66 20.81 29.19
CA ILE A 455 -4.45 21.39 29.77
C ILE A 455 -3.93 22.36 28.71
N GLY A 456 -3.83 23.65 29.03
CA GLY A 456 -3.41 24.68 28.08
C GLY A 456 -4.46 25.02 27.03
N LEU A 457 -4.45 24.34 25.88
CA LEU A 457 -5.39 24.56 24.78
C LEU A 457 -6.84 24.31 25.22
N ASP A 458 -7.75 25.26 24.93
CA ASP A 458 -9.17 25.23 25.34
C ASP A 458 -10.02 24.17 24.60
N LYS A 459 -9.39 23.10 24.09
CA LYS A 459 -10.07 21.98 23.42
C LYS A 459 -9.63 20.67 24.04
N LYS A 460 -10.61 19.94 24.55
CA LYS A 460 -10.43 18.58 25.07
C LYS A 460 -9.90 17.63 23.97
N GLY A 461 -9.17 16.60 24.36
CA GLY A 461 -8.96 15.42 23.52
C GLY A 461 -9.95 14.32 23.88
N THR A 462 -9.83 13.17 23.23
CA THR A 462 -10.57 11.95 23.56
C THR A 462 -9.62 10.95 24.21
N ILE A 463 -10.09 10.31 25.29
CA ILE A 463 -9.45 9.14 25.89
C ILE A 463 -10.38 7.95 25.76
N ALA A 464 -9.84 6.83 25.29
CA ALA A 464 -10.51 5.54 25.27
C ALA A 464 -9.70 4.55 26.12
N ALA A 465 -10.36 3.79 26.98
CA ALA A 465 -9.69 2.91 27.93
C ALA A 465 -10.32 1.51 27.95
N MET A 466 -9.50 0.53 28.31
CA MET A 466 -9.94 -0.85 28.51
C MET A 466 -10.74 -1.04 29.79
N ARG A 467 -10.57 -0.15 30.78
CA ARG A 467 -11.29 -0.14 32.06
C ARG A 467 -12.06 1.15 32.25
N LYS A 468 -13.19 1.07 32.95
CA LYS A 468 -14.08 2.21 33.14
C LYS A 468 -13.48 3.24 34.08
N GLU A 469 -12.79 2.79 35.12
CA GLU A 469 -12.14 3.64 36.13
C GLU A 469 -11.01 4.51 35.58
N ASP A 470 -10.45 4.18 34.41
CA ASP A 470 -9.44 4.98 33.74
C ASP A 470 -10.04 6.19 32.98
N ILE A 471 -11.38 6.30 32.92
CA ILE A 471 -12.08 7.43 32.30
C ILE A 471 -12.50 8.44 33.38
N LEU A 472 -11.66 9.47 33.58
CA LEU A 472 -11.89 10.50 34.59
C LEU A 472 -12.98 11.51 34.21
N MET A 473 -13.14 11.80 32.91
CA MET A 473 -14.20 12.69 32.40
C MET A 473 -15.05 11.92 31.38
N PRO A 474 -16.07 11.17 31.83
CA PRO A 474 -16.93 10.41 30.93
C PRO A 474 -17.73 11.33 29.99
N LEU A 475 -18.23 10.74 28.89
CA LEU A 475 -19.13 11.41 27.96
C LEU A 475 -20.42 11.87 28.68
N THR A 476 -20.93 13.04 28.28
CA THR A 476 -22.19 13.59 28.81
C THR A 476 -23.40 12.91 28.16
N GLU A 477 -24.59 13.06 28.76
CA GLU A 477 -25.84 12.57 28.15
C GLU A 477 -26.05 13.14 26.73
N LYS A 478 -25.71 14.42 26.52
CA LYS A 478 -25.79 15.06 25.21
C LYS A 478 -24.91 14.35 24.18
N ASP A 479 -23.68 14.00 24.55
CA ASP A 479 -22.76 13.28 23.67
C ASP A 479 -23.33 11.91 23.30
N LEU A 480 -23.89 11.19 24.27
CA LEU A 480 -24.51 9.88 24.06
C LEU A 480 -25.73 9.95 23.13
N VAL A 481 -26.54 11.02 23.22
CA VAL A 481 -27.65 11.26 22.29
C VAL A 481 -27.14 11.49 20.87
N GLU A 482 -26.09 12.31 20.69
CA GLU A 482 -25.49 12.55 19.38
C GLU A 482 -24.90 11.27 18.77
N ILE A 483 -24.22 10.45 19.58
CA ILE A 483 -23.66 9.14 19.20
C ILE A 483 -24.77 8.16 18.79
N SER A 484 -25.90 8.15 19.47
CA SER A 484 -27.03 7.26 19.16
C SER A 484 -27.76 7.63 17.86
N SER A 485 -27.61 8.88 17.42
CA SER A 485 -28.21 9.40 16.19
C SER A 485 -27.58 8.81 14.91
N THR A 486 -28.02 9.27 13.73
CA THR A 486 -27.36 8.90 12.46
C THR A 486 -25.93 9.46 12.35
N ARG A 487 -25.59 10.51 13.13
CA ARG A 487 -24.23 11.08 13.14
C ARG A 487 -23.20 10.12 13.73
N GLY A 488 -23.61 9.25 14.64
CA GLY A 488 -22.76 8.22 15.23
C GLY A 488 -22.74 6.91 14.46
N ILE A 489 -23.22 6.83 13.22
CA ILE A 489 -22.85 5.70 12.36
C ILE A 489 -21.33 5.73 12.17
N PRO A 490 -20.57 4.69 12.55
CA PRO A 490 -19.11 4.70 12.49
C PRO A 490 -18.62 4.54 11.04
N TYR A 491 -17.35 4.85 10.81
CA TYR A 491 -16.68 4.45 9.58
C TYR A 491 -16.41 2.93 9.60
N ARG A 492 -16.43 2.29 8.43
CA ARG A 492 -16.22 0.85 8.28
C ARG A 492 -15.25 0.55 7.14
N ASP A 493 -14.28 -0.31 7.41
CA ASP A 493 -13.35 -0.89 6.44
C ASP A 493 -13.10 -2.37 6.83
N PRO A 494 -14.08 -3.27 6.58
CA PRO A 494 -14.01 -4.66 7.03
C PRO A 494 -12.84 -5.45 6.43
N PHE A 495 -12.23 -4.93 5.36
CA PHE A 495 -11.16 -5.58 4.62
C PHE A 495 -9.81 -4.87 4.79
N HIS A 496 -9.76 -3.79 5.58
CA HIS A 496 -8.55 -3.03 5.86
C HIS A 496 -7.85 -2.44 4.61
N ILE A 497 -8.57 -2.27 3.50
CA ILE A 497 -7.99 -1.88 2.20
C ILE A 497 -8.84 -0.82 1.46
N LEU A 498 -10.04 -0.51 1.95
CA LEU A 498 -10.91 0.46 1.26
C LEU A 498 -10.28 1.86 1.24
N SER A 499 -10.55 2.61 0.17
CA SER A 499 -10.13 4.02 0.08
C SER A 499 -10.99 4.92 0.97
N ASN A 500 -10.48 6.07 1.41
CA ASN A 500 -11.26 7.09 2.12
C ASN A 500 -12.60 7.38 1.42
N LYS A 501 -12.57 7.51 0.10
CA LYS A 501 -13.77 7.78 -0.71
C LYS A 501 -14.81 6.65 -0.60
N ASP A 502 -14.37 5.39 -0.60
CA ASP A 502 -15.28 4.25 -0.47
C ASP A 502 -15.86 4.14 0.94
N ILE A 503 -15.04 4.35 1.96
CA ILE A 503 -15.47 4.33 3.36
C ILE A 503 -16.53 5.41 3.60
N LEU A 504 -16.28 6.65 3.15
CA LEU A 504 -17.23 7.75 3.26
C LEU A 504 -18.54 7.47 2.50
N ARG A 505 -18.44 6.98 1.27
CA ARG A 505 -19.61 6.62 0.45
C ARG A 505 -20.44 5.51 1.09
N ASN A 506 -19.80 4.49 1.65
CA ASN A 506 -20.48 3.39 2.31
C ASN A 506 -21.19 3.87 3.58
N ARG A 507 -20.53 4.71 4.37
CA ARG A 507 -21.13 5.34 5.55
C ARG A 507 -22.33 6.22 5.19
N GLU A 508 -22.25 7.01 4.13
CA GLU A 508 -23.36 7.84 3.66
C GLU A 508 -24.58 7.00 3.27
N LYS A 509 -24.38 5.88 2.57
CA LYS A 509 -25.46 4.93 2.24
C LYS A 509 -26.14 4.39 3.50
N GLU A 510 -25.38 4.01 4.53
CA GLU A 510 -25.94 3.53 5.80
C GLU A 510 -26.69 4.64 6.56
N ILE A 511 -26.21 5.88 6.50
CA ILE A 511 -26.93 7.04 7.07
C ILE A 511 -28.28 7.21 6.37
N LEU A 512 -28.32 7.20 5.04
CA LEU A 512 -29.57 7.34 4.27
C LEU A 512 -30.53 6.19 4.56
N LYS A 513 -30.04 4.96 4.66
CA LYS A 513 -30.83 3.78 5.00
C LYS A 513 -31.43 3.87 6.41
N LYS A 514 -30.69 4.39 7.40
CA LYS A 514 -31.20 4.59 8.77
C LYS A 514 -32.20 5.74 8.86
N LYS A 515 -32.06 6.79 8.04
CA LYS A 515 -33.03 7.90 7.97
C LYS A 515 -34.35 7.54 7.27
N ALA A 516 -34.33 6.53 6.41
CA ALA A 516 -35.50 6.04 5.69
C ALA A 516 -36.34 5.03 6.50
N ARG A 517 -35.84 4.57 7.65
CA ARG A 517 -36.57 3.78 8.64
C ARG A 517 -37.08 4.69 9.72
#